data_AF-A0A960T5A9-F1
#
_entry.id   AF-A0A960T5A9-F1
#
_cell.length_a   1.000
_cell.length_b   1.000
_cell.length_c   1.000
_cell.angle_alpha   90.00
_cell.angle_beta   90.00
_cell.angle_gamma   90.00
#
_symmetry.space_group_name_H-M   'P 1'
#
loop_
_entity.id
_entity.type
_entity.pdbx_description
1 polymer ?
#
loop_
_entity_poly.entity_id
_entity_poly.type
_entity_poly.pdbx_seq_one_letter_code
_entity_poly.pdbx_strand_id
1 'polypeptide(L)'
;MTFRFYSLLCVMTLSLLATMGSAQAVTYIADDVSGIWTSADPASAASGLGTNEIRWGTPATSHGQSGYRFDNATPPPVVGNVGDTFVLGTFTHMNWPITGTAITSAELSVSFDLTIDGVIFNDRVFSYMFEHEETPNSLPDPRDIVTFVGASAEQTVFANGKNYTV
;
A
#
# COMPACT_ATOMS: atom_id res chain seq x y z
N MET A 1 -10.51 15.05 22.46
CA MET A 1 -10.43 14.65 21.04
C MET A 1 -9.63 13.37 21.00
N THR A 2 -10.25 12.25 20.65
CA THR A 2 -9.61 10.93 20.67
C THR A 2 -8.99 10.68 19.30
N PHE A 3 -7.66 10.64 19.23
CA PHE A 3 -6.92 10.38 18.00
C PHE A 3 -6.97 8.88 17.68
N ARG A 4 -7.28 8.52 16.44
CA ARG A 4 -7.27 7.14 15.97
C ARG A 4 -6.43 7.06 14.71
N PHE A 5 -5.27 6.41 14.82
CA PHE A 5 -4.51 5.96 13.67
C PHE A 5 -5.28 4.78 13.05
N TYR A 6 -5.79 4.96 11.83
CA TYR A 6 -6.33 3.86 11.05
C TYR A 6 -5.19 3.32 10.17
N SER A 7 -4.56 2.24 10.64
CA SER A 7 -3.59 1.47 9.86
C SER A 7 -4.37 0.58 8.91
N LEU A 8 -4.23 0.79 7.60
CA LEU A 8 -4.68 -0.18 6.60
C LEU A 8 -3.47 -1.05 6.24
N LEU A 9 -3.60 -2.36 6.41
CA LEU A 9 -2.55 -3.29 5.95
C LEU A 9 -2.69 -3.46 4.44
N CYS A 10 -1.58 -3.36 3.73
CA CYS A 10 -1.51 -3.81 2.34
C CYS A 10 -1.40 -5.33 2.34
N VAL A 11 -2.54 -6.00 2.11
CA VAL A 11 -2.66 -7.46 2.13
C VAL A 11 -2.67 -8.00 0.71
N MET A 12 -1.74 -8.91 0.44
CA MET A 12 -1.63 -9.63 -0.83
C MET A 12 -1.91 -11.13 -0.59
N THR A 13 -2.48 -11.80 -1.59
CA THR A 13 -2.71 -13.26 -1.55
C THR A 13 -1.97 -13.92 -2.70
N LEU A 14 -1.07 -14.84 -2.40
CA LEU A 14 -0.41 -15.65 -3.43
C LEU A 14 -1.16 -16.95 -3.63
N SER A 15 -1.63 -17.22 -4.86
CA SER A 15 -2.42 -18.43 -5.17
C SER A 15 -1.78 -19.26 -6.29
N LEU A 16 -1.93 -20.59 -6.21
CA LEU A 16 -1.44 -21.55 -7.20
C LEU A 16 -2.56 -21.91 -8.18
N LEU A 17 -2.34 -21.76 -9.48
CA LEU A 17 -3.21 -22.33 -10.51
C LEU A 17 -2.67 -23.71 -10.93
N ALA A 18 -3.14 -24.79 -10.27
CA ALA A 18 -2.72 -26.16 -10.58
C ALA A 18 -3.83 -26.99 -11.24
N THR A 19 -3.48 -27.74 -12.29
CA THR A 19 -4.21 -28.93 -12.72
C THR A 19 -3.74 -30.12 -11.90
N MET A 20 -4.70 -30.85 -11.33
CA MET A 20 -4.61 -32.04 -10.46
C MET A 20 -3.22 -32.66 -10.25
N GLY A 21 -2.63 -32.38 -9.09
CA GLY A 21 -1.45 -33.05 -8.53
C GLY A 21 -1.34 -32.71 -7.04
N SER A 22 -0.71 -33.57 -6.23
CA SER A 22 -0.57 -33.34 -4.79
C SER A 22 0.12 -32.00 -4.50
N ALA A 23 -0.53 -31.14 -3.71
CA ALA A 23 0.02 -29.87 -3.28
C ALA A 23 1.13 -30.15 -2.24
N GLN A 24 2.40 -29.99 -2.64
CA GLN A 24 3.45 -29.71 -1.66
C GLN A 24 3.33 -28.24 -1.24
N ALA A 25 3.57 -27.95 0.05
CA ALA A 25 3.65 -26.59 0.54
C ALA A 25 4.87 -25.91 -0.11
N VAL A 26 4.59 -25.05 -1.10
CA VAL A 26 5.60 -24.21 -1.75
C VAL A 26 5.77 -22.97 -0.89
N THR A 27 7.01 -22.62 -0.56
CA THR A 27 7.30 -21.39 0.18
C THR A 27 7.47 -20.22 -0.78
N TYR A 28 7.17 -19.02 -0.28
CA TYR A 28 7.56 -17.78 -0.92
C TYR A 28 8.42 -16.93 0.02
N ILE A 29 9.22 -16.05 -0.58
CA ILE A 29 9.99 -15.01 0.10
C ILE A 29 9.70 -13.71 -0.63
N ALA A 30 9.15 -12.72 0.06
CA ALA A 30 9.04 -11.35 -0.43
C ALA A 30 10.08 -10.48 0.29
N ASP A 31 10.95 -9.84 -0.48
CA ASP A 31 12.06 -9.02 0.01
C ASP A 31 12.17 -7.72 -0.79
N ASP A 32 13.08 -6.84 -0.40
CA ASP A 32 13.35 -5.54 -1.04
C ASP A 32 12.09 -4.72 -1.32
N VAL A 33 11.17 -4.73 -0.36
CA VAL A 33 9.90 -4.00 -0.49
C VAL A 33 10.18 -2.49 -0.48
N SER A 34 9.59 -1.76 -1.42
CA SER A 34 9.63 -0.31 -1.49
C SER A 34 8.28 0.25 -1.93
N GLY A 35 7.71 1.15 -1.14
CA GLY A 35 6.48 1.87 -1.50
C GLY A 35 6.75 3.35 -1.77
N ILE A 36 6.28 3.86 -2.91
CA ILE A 36 6.36 5.27 -3.28
C ILE A 36 5.01 5.81 -3.75
N TRP A 37 4.66 7.03 -3.33
CA TRP A 37 3.51 7.75 -3.84
C TRP A 37 3.83 8.34 -5.21
N THR A 38 3.18 7.85 -6.26
CA THR A 38 3.49 8.22 -7.65
C THR A 38 2.65 9.37 -8.16
N SER A 39 1.42 9.52 -7.65
CA SER A 39 0.52 10.59 -8.05
C SER A 39 -0.42 11.02 -6.92
N ALA A 40 -0.93 12.24 -7.05
CA ALA A 40 -2.02 12.78 -6.23
C ALA A 40 -2.87 13.72 -7.11
N ASP A 41 -4.14 13.90 -6.76
CA ASP A 41 -5.04 14.84 -7.42
C ASP A 41 -5.63 15.84 -6.42
N PRO A 42 -5.54 17.16 -6.64
CA PRO A 42 -4.64 17.78 -7.62
C PRO A 42 -3.17 17.57 -7.22
N ALA A 43 -2.32 17.27 -8.19
CA ALA A 43 -0.89 17.02 -7.94
C ALA A 43 -0.20 18.21 -7.25
N SER A 44 -0.69 19.43 -7.49
CA SER A 44 -0.17 20.66 -6.87
C SER A 44 -0.51 20.81 -5.39
N ALA A 45 -1.48 20.07 -4.86
CA ALA A 45 -1.80 20.09 -3.42
C ALA A 45 -0.83 19.22 -2.61
N ALA A 46 -0.18 18.25 -3.24
CA ALA A 46 0.71 17.32 -2.58
C ALA A 46 2.19 17.71 -2.77
N SER A 47 2.97 17.47 -1.72
CA SER A 47 4.43 17.45 -1.75
C SER A 47 4.92 16.05 -1.36
N GLY A 48 6.14 15.68 -1.77
CA GLY A 48 6.74 14.38 -1.44
C GLY A 48 6.47 13.24 -2.45
N LEU A 49 5.84 13.53 -3.59
CA LEU A 49 5.67 12.55 -4.67
C LEU A 49 7.04 11.96 -5.09
N GLY A 50 7.07 10.66 -5.36
CA GLY A 50 8.29 9.88 -5.60
C GLY A 50 8.97 9.39 -4.31
N THR A 51 8.38 9.59 -3.15
CA THR A 51 8.87 9.09 -1.85
C THR A 51 7.79 8.26 -1.15
N ASN A 52 8.13 7.68 0.00
CA ASN A 52 7.21 6.87 0.79
C ASN A 52 6.19 7.72 1.60
N GLU A 53 6.25 9.04 1.52
CA GLU A 53 5.37 9.96 2.24
C GLU A 53 4.93 11.13 1.36
N ILE A 54 3.65 11.47 1.39
CA ILE A 54 3.10 12.71 0.82
C ILE A 54 2.39 13.55 1.86
N ARG A 55 2.48 14.87 1.72
CA ARG A 55 1.88 15.87 2.61
C ARG A 55 1.10 16.92 1.83
N TRP A 56 -0.02 17.38 2.37
CA TRP A 56 -0.86 18.42 1.77
C TRP A 56 -1.43 19.42 2.78
N GLY A 57 -1.99 20.51 2.26
CA GLY A 57 -2.63 21.57 3.05
C GLY A 57 -1.65 22.49 3.76
N THR A 58 -2.17 23.59 4.31
CA THR A 58 -1.44 24.49 5.22
C THR A 58 -1.86 24.17 6.65
N PRO A 59 -0.92 23.89 7.58
CA PRO A 59 -1.25 23.56 8.95
C PRO A 59 -2.11 24.64 9.61
N ALA A 60 -3.28 24.27 10.14
CA ALA A 60 -4.10 25.17 10.97
C ALA A 60 -3.69 25.13 12.45
N THR A 61 -2.84 24.17 12.82
CA THR A 61 -2.31 23.97 14.18
C THR A 61 -0.83 23.59 14.13
N SER A 62 -0.19 23.44 15.30
CA SER A 62 1.21 23.02 15.40
C SER A 62 1.49 21.56 15.05
N HIS A 63 0.46 20.76 14.71
CA HIS A 63 0.63 19.34 14.39
C HIS A 63 1.18 19.08 12.98
N GLY A 64 1.19 20.10 12.11
CA GLY A 64 1.71 20.00 10.75
C GLY A 64 0.63 19.72 9.71
N GLN A 65 1.07 19.20 8.56
CA GLN A 65 0.25 18.92 7.38
C GLN A 65 -0.37 17.53 7.46
N SER A 66 -1.61 17.39 6.96
CA SER A 66 -2.20 16.09 6.66
C SER A 66 -1.35 15.33 5.63
N GLY A 67 -1.48 14.00 5.59
CA GLY A 67 -0.65 13.21 4.69
C GLY A 67 -0.89 11.71 4.70
N TYR A 68 -0.23 11.03 3.77
CA TYR A 68 -0.10 9.59 3.73
C TYR A 68 1.35 9.16 3.82
N ARG A 69 1.59 8.03 4.49
CA ARG A 69 2.91 7.40 4.57
C ARG A 69 2.78 5.90 4.40
N PHE A 70 3.69 5.30 3.66
CA PHE A 70 3.87 3.87 3.59
C PHE A 70 5.22 3.49 4.20
N ASP A 71 5.20 2.58 5.16
CA ASP A 71 6.41 2.00 5.74
C ASP A 71 6.48 0.51 5.40
N ASN A 72 7.59 0.07 4.84
CA ASN A 72 7.81 -1.33 4.47
C ASN A 72 7.72 -2.24 5.71
N ALA A 73 7.29 -3.49 5.52
CA ALA A 73 7.22 -4.47 6.60
C ALA A 73 8.61 -4.74 7.19
N THR A 74 8.68 -4.88 8.51
CA THR A 74 9.93 -5.18 9.23
C THR A 74 9.73 -6.31 10.25
N PRO A 75 10.73 -7.20 10.43
CA PRO A 75 11.97 -7.30 9.64
C PRO A 75 11.72 -8.00 8.29
N PRO A 76 12.37 -7.57 7.20
CA PRO A 76 12.45 -8.37 5.97
C PRO A 76 13.39 -9.57 6.14
N PRO A 77 13.24 -10.64 5.34
CA PRO A 77 12.19 -10.84 4.33
C PRO A 77 10.88 -11.37 4.96
N VAL A 78 9.76 -11.17 4.25
CA VAL A 78 8.48 -11.80 4.58
C VAL A 78 8.47 -13.21 3.99
N VAL A 79 8.33 -14.22 4.83
CA VAL A 79 8.37 -15.64 4.43
C VAL A 79 7.06 -16.31 4.80
N GLY A 80 6.51 -17.10 3.89
CA GLY A 80 5.30 -17.88 4.14
C GLY A 80 5.09 -19.00 3.14
N ASN A 81 3.90 -19.59 3.14
CA ASN A 81 3.52 -20.61 2.18
C ASN A 81 2.62 -20.00 1.11
N VAL A 82 2.74 -20.48 -0.12
CA VAL A 82 1.77 -20.19 -1.18
C VAL A 82 0.37 -20.55 -0.68
N GLY A 83 -0.56 -19.61 -0.79
CA GLY A 83 -1.91 -19.66 -0.20
C GLY A 83 -2.07 -18.76 1.02
N ASP A 84 -0.97 -18.35 1.67
CA ASP A 84 -1.02 -17.43 2.81
C ASP A 84 -1.23 -15.98 2.34
N THR A 85 -1.89 -15.20 3.19
CA THR A 85 -1.88 -13.74 3.07
C THR A 85 -0.56 -13.19 3.61
N PHE A 86 -0.06 -12.14 3.01
CA PHE A 86 1.15 -11.47 3.48
C PHE A 86 1.04 -9.96 3.45
N VAL A 87 1.84 -9.33 4.32
CA VAL A 87 1.84 -7.90 4.56
C VAL A 87 3.14 -7.33 4.04
N LEU A 88 3.04 -6.45 3.05
CA LEU A 88 4.21 -5.77 2.47
C LEU A 88 4.59 -4.49 3.24
N GLY A 89 3.65 -3.90 3.97
CA GLY A 89 3.91 -2.71 4.76
C GLY A 89 2.68 -2.15 5.43
N THR A 90 2.88 -0.99 6.04
CA THR A 90 1.89 -0.24 6.80
C THR A 90 1.57 1.06 6.09
N PHE A 91 0.31 1.24 5.71
CA PHE A 91 -0.21 2.53 5.28
C PHE A 91 -0.70 3.32 6.50
N THR A 92 -0.22 4.56 6.64
CA THR A 92 -0.59 5.49 7.70
C THR A 92 -1.25 6.73 7.11
N HIS A 93 -2.48 6.99 7.53
CA HIS A 93 -3.15 8.27 7.31
C HIS A 93 -2.92 9.23 8.49
N MET A 94 -2.38 10.40 8.18
CA MET A 94 -2.13 11.48 9.12
C MET A 94 -3.18 12.55 8.90
N ASN A 95 -4.25 12.50 9.69
CA ASN A 95 -5.32 13.50 9.68
C ASN A 95 -4.97 14.61 10.69
N TRP A 96 -4.71 15.81 10.17
CA TRP A 96 -4.45 17.01 10.97
C TRP A 96 -5.29 18.18 10.49
N PRO A 97 -5.70 19.11 11.37
CA PRO A 97 -6.42 20.29 10.92
C PRO A 97 -5.56 21.13 9.96
N ILE A 98 -6.03 21.27 8.72
CA ILE A 98 -5.43 22.08 7.68
C ILE A 98 -6.40 23.13 7.13
N THR A 99 -5.83 24.08 6.39
CA THR A 99 -6.53 24.99 5.48
C THR A 99 -5.96 24.86 4.07
N GLY A 100 -6.62 25.45 3.08
CA GLY A 100 -6.18 25.39 1.68
C GLY A 100 -6.67 24.12 0.99
N THR A 101 -5.97 23.74 -0.09
CA THR A 101 -6.37 22.60 -0.93
C THR A 101 -5.86 21.28 -0.34
N ALA A 102 -6.76 20.33 -0.18
CA ALA A 102 -6.45 18.93 0.09
C ALA A 102 -6.47 18.12 -1.20
N ILE A 103 -5.88 16.92 -1.15
CA ILE A 103 -6.01 15.96 -2.25
C ILE A 103 -7.41 15.31 -2.22
N THR A 104 -7.87 14.83 -3.37
CA THR A 104 -9.06 13.99 -3.53
C THR A 104 -8.70 12.55 -3.89
N SER A 105 -7.47 12.31 -4.35
CA SER A 105 -6.96 10.95 -4.56
C SER A 105 -5.42 10.91 -4.53
N ALA A 106 -4.87 9.71 -4.35
CA ALA A 106 -3.45 9.43 -4.49
C ALA A 106 -3.19 7.97 -4.89
N GLU A 107 -2.08 7.75 -5.61
CA GLU A 107 -1.64 6.43 -6.04
C GLU A 107 -0.32 6.06 -5.35
N LEU A 108 -0.29 4.87 -4.75
CA LEU A 108 0.89 4.24 -4.16
C LEU A 108 1.37 3.13 -5.09
N SER A 109 2.63 3.16 -5.50
CA SER A 109 3.31 2.05 -6.18
C SER A 109 4.17 1.30 -5.18
N VAL A 110 3.97 -0.01 -5.06
CA VAL A 110 4.77 -0.91 -4.21
C VAL A 110 5.53 -1.89 -5.10
N SER A 111 6.85 -1.89 -5.00
CA SER A 111 7.74 -2.85 -5.64
C SER A 111 8.32 -3.82 -4.62
N PHE A 112 8.58 -5.06 -5.01
CA PHE A 112 9.30 -6.04 -4.19
C PHE A 112 9.88 -7.17 -5.06
N ASP A 113 10.90 -7.84 -4.53
CA ASP A 113 11.42 -9.07 -5.08
C ASP A 113 10.66 -10.26 -4.51
N LEU A 114 10.34 -11.22 -5.37
CA LEU A 114 9.59 -12.42 -4.99
C LEU A 114 10.35 -13.67 -5.38
N THR A 115 10.61 -14.55 -4.41
CA THR A 115 11.10 -15.89 -4.67
C THR A 115 9.98 -16.90 -4.43
N ILE A 116 9.70 -17.76 -5.40
CA ILE A 116 8.77 -18.89 -5.26
C ILE A 116 9.51 -20.17 -5.64
N ASP A 117 9.54 -21.16 -4.75
CA ASP A 117 10.15 -22.46 -5.01
C ASP A 117 11.61 -22.35 -5.50
N GLY A 118 12.36 -21.38 -4.97
CA GLY A 118 13.74 -21.07 -5.34
C GLY A 118 13.92 -20.29 -6.64
N VAL A 119 12.85 -19.96 -7.37
CA VAL A 119 12.88 -19.11 -8.57
C VAL A 119 12.64 -17.67 -8.17
N ILE A 120 13.55 -16.77 -8.58
CA ILE A 120 13.53 -15.35 -8.22
C ILE A 120 12.83 -14.54 -9.33
N PHE A 121 11.94 -13.64 -8.93
CA PHE A 121 11.25 -12.66 -9.76
C PHE A 121 11.50 -11.27 -9.16
N ASN A 122 12.37 -10.50 -9.81
CA ASN A 122 12.71 -9.16 -9.32
C ASN A 122 11.65 -8.12 -9.72
N ASP A 123 11.61 -7.01 -8.99
CA ASP A 123 10.89 -5.78 -9.35
C ASP A 123 9.39 -6.01 -9.65
N ARG A 124 8.70 -6.78 -8.81
CA ARG A 124 7.24 -6.93 -8.92
C ARG A 124 6.56 -5.65 -8.47
N VAL A 125 5.93 -4.93 -9.38
CA VAL A 125 5.29 -3.63 -9.10
C VAL A 125 3.77 -3.74 -9.09
N PHE A 126 3.15 -3.24 -8.02
CA PHE A 126 1.69 -3.10 -7.90
C PHE A 126 1.32 -1.65 -7.60
N SER A 127 0.27 -1.15 -8.24
CA SER A 127 -0.29 0.17 -7.96
C SER A 127 -1.54 0.05 -7.11
N TYR A 128 -1.73 0.95 -6.15
CA TYR A 128 -2.89 1.02 -5.26
C TYR A 128 -3.45 2.44 -5.28
N MET A 129 -4.74 2.57 -5.61
CA MET A 129 -5.42 3.85 -5.73
C MET A 129 -6.29 4.10 -4.50
N PHE A 130 -6.19 5.31 -3.95
CA PHE A 130 -6.97 5.79 -2.83
C PHE A 130 -7.72 7.07 -3.20
N GLU A 131 -8.99 7.15 -2.82
CA GLU A 131 -9.76 8.39 -2.75
C GLU A 131 -9.62 8.99 -1.35
N HIS A 132 -9.66 10.32 -1.26
CA HIS A 132 -9.57 11.08 -0.01
C HIS A 132 -10.69 12.11 0.08
N GLU A 133 -11.26 12.22 1.27
CA GLU A 133 -12.16 13.31 1.65
C GLU A 133 -11.63 13.99 2.91
N GLU A 134 -11.13 15.21 2.76
CA GLU A 134 -10.78 16.09 3.88
C GLU A 134 -12.07 16.77 4.38
N THR A 135 -12.59 16.28 5.50
CA THR A 135 -13.88 16.70 6.02
C THR A 135 -13.76 18.04 6.75
N PRO A 136 -14.78 18.92 6.67
CA PRO A 136 -14.75 20.14 7.47
C PRO A 136 -14.75 19.82 8.96
N ASN A 137 -13.67 20.25 9.64
CA ASN A 137 -13.47 20.05 11.08
C ASN A 137 -14.57 20.65 11.99
N SER A 138 -15.45 21.48 11.45
CA SER A 138 -16.61 22.06 12.16
C SER A 138 -17.86 21.18 12.17
N LEU A 139 -17.88 20.09 11.40
CA LEU A 139 -19.03 19.18 11.35
C LEU A 139 -19.09 18.27 12.60
N PRO A 140 -20.27 17.67 12.90
CA PRO A 140 -20.41 16.75 14.03
C PRO A 140 -19.46 15.53 13.97
N ASP A 141 -19.09 15.10 12.76
CA ASP A 141 -18.09 14.08 12.52
C ASP A 141 -16.94 14.68 11.67
N PRO A 142 -15.83 15.09 12.30
CA PRO A 142 -14.71 15.76 11.63
C PRO A 142 -13.66 14.75 11.13
N ARG A 143 -14.00 13.47 10.99
CA ARG A 143 -13.06 12.45 10.55
C ARG A 143 -12.97 12.45 9.03
N ASP A 144 -11.76 12.66 8.55
CA ASP A 144 -11.42 12.45 7.14
C ASP A 144 -11.58 10.99 6.73
N ILE A 145 -11.89 10.79 5.45
CA ILE A 145 -12.22 9.49 4.89
C ILE A 145 -11.18 9.13 3.83
N VAL A 146 -10.62 7.94 3.97
CA VAL A 146 -9.75 7.32 2.96
C VAL A 146 -10.46 6.10 2.42
N THR A 147 -10.67 6.07 1.11
CA THR A 147 -11.34 4.96 0.43
C THR A 147 -10.34 4.26 -0.46
N PHE A 148 -10.14 2.96 -0.25
CA PHE A 148 -9.39 2.13 -1.19
C PHE A 148 -10.25 1.85 -2.42
N VAL A 149 -9.78 2.30 -3.58
CA VAL A 149 -10.53 2.19 -4.85
C VAL A 149 -10.19 0.89 -5.56
N GLY A 150 -8.93 0.48 -5.51
CA GLY A 150 -8.47 -0.75 -6.15
C GLY A 150 -6.96 -0.82 -6.30
N ALA A 151 -6.50 -1.97 -6.76
CA ALA A 151 -5.11 -2.23 -7.10
C ALA A 151 -4.97 -2.56 -8.59
N SER A 152 -3.74 -2.50 -9.10
CA SER A 152 -3.37 -3.08 -10.39
C SER A 152 -3.74 -4.56 -10.45
N ALA A 153 -3.97 -5.08 -11.66
CA ALA A 153 -4.32 -6.48 -11.86
C ALA A 153 -3.28 -7.43 -11.25
N GLU A 154 -3.76 -8.58 -10.79
CA GLU A 154 -2.92 -9.69 -10.35
C GLU A 154 -1.93 -10.08 -11.44
N GLN A 155 -0.77 -10.56 -11.04
CA GLN A 155 0.29 -10.91 -11.96
C GLN A 155 0.63 -12.40 -11.88
N THR A 156 0.73 -13.06 -13.03
CA THR A 156 1.11 -14.48 -13.10
C THR A 156 2.61 -14.63 -13.29
N VAL A 157 3.22 -15.52 -12.51
CA VAL A 157 4.62 -15.94 -12.61
C VAL A 157 4.72 -17.46 -12.75
N PHE A 158 5.76 -17.93 -13.45
CA PHE A 158 5.96 -19.37 -13.69
C PHE A 158 7.22 -19.86 -12.98
N ALA A 159 7.05 -20.76 -12.02
CA ALA A 159 8.14 -21.39 -11.28
C ALA A 159 7.99 -22.91 -11.31
N ASN A 160 9.08 -23.62 -11.65
CA ASN A 160 9.18 -25.08 -11.63
C ASN A 160 7.99 -25.82 -12.25
N GLY A 161 7.51 -25.37 -13.41
CA GLY A 161 6.42 -26.03 -14.11
C GLY A 161 5.00 -25.60 -13.71
N LYS A 162 4.86 -24.63 -12.81
CA LYS A 162 3.57 -24.18 -12.24
C LYS A 162 3.38 -22.67 -12.37
N ASN A 163 2.13 -22.25 -12.59
CA ASN A 163 1.73 -20.85 -12.58
C ASN A 163 1.26 -20.44 -11.19
N TYR A 164 1.75 -19.30 -10.72
CA TYR A 164 1.35 -18.66 -9.48
C TYR A 164 0.82 -17.27 -9.79
N THR A 165 -0.20 -16.83 -9.09
CA THR A 165 -0.77 -15.50 -9.21
C THR A 165 -0.58 -14.74 -7.91
N VAL A 166 0.00 -13.55 -8.03
CA VAL A 166 0.34 -12.61 -6.94
C VAL A 166 -0.49 -11.36 -7.08
#